data_AF-A0AAX6DMU8-F1
#
_entry.id   AF-A0AAX6DMU8-F1
#
_cell.length_a   1.000
_cell.length_b   1.000
_cell.length_c   1.000
_cell.angle_alpha   90.00
_cell.angle_beta   90.00
_cell.angle_gamma   90.00
#
_symmetry.space_group_name_H-M   'P 1'
#
loop_
_entity.id
_entity.type
_entity.pdbx_description
1 polymer ?
#
loop_
_entity_poly.entity_id
_entity_poly.type
_entity_poly.pdbx_seq_one_letter_code
_entity_poly.pdbx_strand_id
1 'polypeptide(L)'
;MVVVLRFVDSSGNVKERFIGIVHVMETSSLSLKSAIDNLFANHGLSLMKVRGQGYDGTSNMKDEFSGLKTLIINENESAYYVHYFAHQLQLALIVMARKYVDIADFFNMISTLMNVVGASCKRKT
;
A
#
# COMPACT_ATOMS: atom_id res chain seq x y z
N MET A 1 -2.98 6.03 4.77
CA MET A 1 -1.87 5.05 4.69
C MET A 1 -2.05 3.99 5.76
N VAL A 2 -1.91 2.70 5.43
CA VAL A 2 -1.94 1.59 6.38
C VAL A 2 -0.52 1.08 6.57
N VAL A 3 -0.10 0.83 7.82
CA VAL A 3 1.26 0.34 8.09
C VAL A 3 1.22 -0.95 8.89
N VAL A 4 1.96 -1.94 8.40
CA VAL A 4 2.12 -3.28 8.98
C VAL A 4 3.61 -3.58 9.06
N LEU A 5 4.07 -4.06 10.21
CA LEU A 5 5.43 -4.54 10.40
C LEU A 5 5.47 -6.05 10.21
N ARG A 6 6.47 -6.53 9.48
CA ARG A 6 6.82 -7.94 9.38
C ARG A 6 8.20 -8.15 9.97
N PHE A 7 8.32 -9.03 10.95
CA PHE A 7 9.59 -9.32 11.64
C PHE A 7 9.68 -10.78 12.05
N VAL A 8 10.87 -11.21 12.46
CA VAL A 8 11.13 -12.54 13.01
C VAL A 8 11.25 -12.41 14.52
N ASP A 9 10.49 -13.21 15.28
CA ASP A 9 10.58 -13.23 16.74
C ASP A 9 11.79 -14.04 17.24
N SER A 10 12.00 -14.06 18.56
CA SER A 10 13.11 -14.79 19.19
C SER A 10 13.06 -16.30 18.97
N SER A 11 11.90 -16.84 18.59
CA SER A 11 11.71 -18.26 18.26
C SER A 11 11.90 -18.55 16.77
N GLY A 12 12.29 -17.56 15.96
CA GLY A 12 12.47 -17.70 14.52
C GLY A 12 11.17 -17.63 13.72
N ASN A 13 10.04 -17.30 14.34
CA ASN A 13 8.76 -17.25 13.64
C ASN A 13 8.55 -15.88 12.98
N VAL A 14 8.07 -15.90 11.74
CA VAL A 14 7.61 -14.68 11.06
C VAL A 14 6.31 -14.21 11.72
N LYS A 15 6.29 -12.94 12.12
CA LYS A 15 5.12 -12.25 12.66
C LYS A 15 4.80 -11.04 11.80
N GLU A 16 3.50 -10.82 11.61
CA GLU A 16 2.97 -9.58 11.05
C GLU A 16 2.14 -8.86 12.12
N ARG A 17 2.34 -7.55 12.23
CA ARG A 17 1.70 -6.69 13.22
C ARG A 17 1.25 -5.41 12.55
N PHE A 18 -0.07 -5.21 12.51
CA PHE A 18 -0.65 -3.92 12.17
C PHE A 18 -0.27 -2.90 13.25
N ILE A 19 0.24 -1.75 12.85
CA ILE A 19 0.67 -0.69 13.78
C ILE A 19 -0.13 0.61 13.64
N GLY A 20 -0.91 0.77 12.57
CA GLY A 20 -1.80 1.91 12.47
C GLY A 20 -2.32 2.22 11.08
N ILE A 21 -3.38 3.03 11.07
CA ILE A 21 -3.86 3.76 9.90
C ILE A 21 -3.53 5.23 10.15
N VAL A 22 -2.74 5.81 9.25
CA VAL A 22 -2.34 7.22 9.30
C VAL A 22 -3.09 7.97 8.21
N HIS A 23 -3.84 9.00 8.62
CA HIS A 23 -4.38 9.95 7.67
C HIS A 23 -3.25 10.82 7.12
N VAL A 24 -3.16 10.93 5.80
CA VAL A 24 -2.20 11.79 5.09
C VAL A 24 -3.00 12.71 4.18
N MET A 25 -2.75 14.01 4.27
CA MET A 25 -3.46 15.02 3.46
C MET A 25 -3.09 14.88 1.98
N GLU A 26 -1.84 14.49 1.70
CA GLU A 26 -1.31 14.30 0.36
C GLU A 26 -0.51 13.00 0.30
N THR A 27 -0.45 12.40 -0.89
CA THR A 27 0.29 11.15 -1.13
C THR A 27 1.67 11.40 -1.74
N SER A 28 2.26 12.57 -1.51
CA SER A 28 3.63 12.88 -1.92
C SER A 28 4.63 12.07 -1.09
N SER A 29 5.80 11.76 -1.66
CA SER A 29 6.83 10.96 -0.99
C SER A 29 7.24 11.53 0.37
N LEU A 30 7.37 12.86 0.45
CA LEU A 30 7.74 13.57 1.68
C LEU A 30 6.63 13.50 2.74
N SER A 31 5.37 13.69 2.35
CA SER A 31 4.24 13.59 3.28
C SER A 31 4.12 12.18 3.85
N LEU A 32 4.29 11.17 2.99
CA LEU A 32 4.29 9.76 3.40
C LEU A 32 5.46 9.44 4.33
N LYS A 33 6.67 9.92 4.01
CA LYS A 33 7.85 9.72 4.85
C LYS A 33 7.66 10.33 6.24
N SER A 34 7.22 11.59 6.30
CA SER A 34 6.95 12.26 7.58
C SER A 34 5.87 11.54 8.39
N ALA A 35 4.83 11.03 7.74
CA ALA A 35 3.80 10.23 8.39
C ALA A 35 4.35 8.91 8.97
N ILE A 36 5.27 8.24 8.27
CA ILE A 36 5.97 7.05 8.77
C ILE A 36 6.86 7.41 9.97
N ASP A 37 7.62 8.49 9.89
CA ASP A 37 8.52 8.94 10.96
C ASP A 37 7.75 9.20 12.25
N ASN A 38 6.66 9.95 12.16
CA ASN A 38 5.80 10.23 13.30
C ASN A 38 5.17 8.96 13.87
N LEU A 39 4.70 8.03 13.00
CA LEU A 39 4.14 6.76 13.45
C LEU A 39 5.18 5.91 14.18
N PHE A 40 6.41 5.85 13.67
CA PHE A 40 7.50 5.10 14.28
C PHE A 40 7.91 5.72 15.62
N ALA A 41 8.08 7.05 15.67
CA ALA A 41 8.38 7.78 16.89
C ALA A 41 7.32 7.54 17.98
N ASN A 42 6.03 7.59 17.64
CA ASN A 42 4.93 7.34 18.57
C ASN A 42 4.94 5.91 19.16
N HIS A 43 5.52 4.95 18.46
CA HIS A 43 5.67 3.57 18.93
C HIS A 43 7.07 3.26 19.50
N GLY A 44 7.94 4.26 19.64
CA GLY A 44 9.32 4.06 20.09
C GLY A 44 10.16 3.19 19.14
N LEU A 45 9.78 3.17 17.86
CA LEU A 45 10.47 2.41 16.81
C LEU A 45 11.48 3.31 16.09
N SER A 46 12.52 2.69 15.55
CA SER A 46 13.57 3.39 14.78
C SER A 46 13.59 2.87 13.35
N LEU A 47 13.57 3.80 12.40
CA LEU A 47 13.75 3.51 10.97
C LEU A 47 15.09 2.83 10.67
N MET A 48 16.13 3.08 11.48
CA MET A 48 17.44 2.43 11.36
C MET A 48 17.38 0.91 11.56
N LYS A 49 16.32 0.39 12.18
CA LYS A 49 16.11 -1.05 12.36
C LYS A 49 15.34 -1.70 11.21
N VAL A 50 14.80 -0.91 10.30
CA VAL A 50 14.09 -1.42 9.11
C VAL A 50 15.09 -2.09 8.19
N ARG A 51 14.72 -3.27 7.67
CA ARG A 51 15.53 -4.01 6.69
C ARG A 51 14.86 -4.14 5.35
N GLY A 52 13.54 -3.99 5.27
CA GLY A 52 12.79 -4.05 4.03
C GLY A 52 11.63 -3.07 4.04
N GLN A 53 11.31 -2.53 2.87
CA GLN A 53 10.18 -1.65 2.63
C GLN A 53 9.36 -2.17 1.44
N GLY A 54 8.08 -2.47 1.66
CA GLY A 54 7.22 -3.13 0.69
C GLY A 54 5.95 -2.34 0.42
N TYR A 55 5.81 -1.82 -0.80
CA TYR A 55 4.63 -1.07 -1.25
C TYR A 55 4.58 -1.00 -2.79
N ASP A 56 3.52 -0.37 -3.33
CA ASP A 56 3.28 -0.32 -4.78
C ASP A 56 4.37 0.45 -5.56
N GLY A 57 4.28 0.38 -6.89
CA GLY A 57 5.25 0.97 -7.80
C GLY A 57 4.84 2.34 -8.33
N THR A 58 3.95 3.06 -7.64
CA THR A 58 3.59 4.42 -8.06
C THR A 58 4.81 5.34 -8.02
N SER A 59 4.79 6.44 -8.79
CA SER A 59 5.95 7.36 -8.88
C SER A 59 6.37 7.87 -7.51
N ASN A 60 5.44 8.33 -6.69
CA ASN A 60 5.73 8.83 -5.33
C ASN A 60 6.31 7.75 -4.40
N MET A 61 6.19 6.47 -4.76
CA MET A 61 6.71 5.36 -3.97
C MET A 61 8.06 4.86 -4.48
N LYS A 62 8.18 4.58 -5.78
CA LYS A 62 9.32 3.87 -6.38
C LYS A 62 10.36 4.80 -7.03
N ASP A 63 10.02 6.07 -7.29
CA ASP A 63 10.89 7.01 -8.01
C ASP A 63 12.31 7.05 -7.44
N GLU A 64 13.29 7.09 -8.34
CA GLU A 64 14.71 6.90 -8.02
C GLU A 64 15.32 8.12 -7.33
N PHE A 65 14.78 9.31 -7.58
CA PHE A 65 15.34 10.57 -7.07
C PHE A 65 14.55 11.12 -5.88
N SER A 66 13.23 10.97 -5.92
CA SER A 66 12.30 11.64 -5.02
C SER A 66 11.25 10.72 -4.42
N GLY A 67 11.25 9.43 -4.77
CA GLY A 67 10.29 8.46 -4.26
C GLY A 67 10.51 8.14 -2.78
N LEU A 68 9.45 7.67 -2.12
CA LEU A 68 9.52 7.22 -0.73
C LEU A 68 10.63 6.19 -0.52
N LYS A 69 10.84 5.32 -1.53
CA LYS A 69 11.93 4.32 -1.55
C LYS A 69 13.27 4.98 -1.31
N THR A 70 13.58 6.00 -2.10
CA THR A 70 14.86 6.70 -2.07
C THR A 70 15.02 7.45 -0.75
N LEU A 71 13.96 8.10 -0.26
CA LEU A 71 13.98 8.77 1.04
C LEU A 71 14.33 7.82 2.20
N ILE A 72 13.76 6.61 2.22
CA ILE A 72 14.05 5.62 3.27
C ILE A 72 15.45 5.01 3.09
N ILE A 73 15.88 4.72 1.86
CA ILE A 73 17.24 4.20 1.59
C ILE A 73 18.31 5.20 2.00
N ASN A 74 18.11 6.49 1.73
CA ASN A 74 19.08 7.53 2.07
C ASN A 74 19.24 7.71 3.59
N GLU A 75 18.21 7.42 4.38
CA GLU A 75 18.30 7.44 5.85
C GLU A 75 18.85 6.13 6.41
N ASN A 76 18.51 5.01 5.77
CA ASN A 76 18.95 3.68 6.17
C ASN A 76 19.33 2.84 4.95
N GLU A 77 20.62 2.83 4.61
CA GLU A 77 21.17 2.12 3.45
C GLU A 77 20.93 0.60 3.50
N SER A 78 20.65 0.05 4.69
CA SER A 78 20.35 -1.37 4.85
C SER A 78 18.90 -1.75 4.52
N ALA A 79 18.03 -0.79 4.22
CA ALA A 79 16.61 -1.04 3.93
C ALA A 79 16.38 -1.25 2.42
N TYR A 80 16.17 -2.50 1.99
CA TYR A 80 15.91 -2.79 0.58
C TYR A 80 14.42 -2.61 0.22
N TYR A 81 14.16 -2.20 -1.01
CA TYR A 81 12.81 -2.07 -1.55
C TYR A 81 12.31 -3.36 -2.19
N VAL A 82 11.11 -3.77 -1.81
CA VAL A 82 10.37 -4.89 -2.42
C VAL A 82 9.16 -4.33 -3.12
N HIS A 83 9.08 -4.54 -4.44
CA HIS A 83 7.92 -4.14 -5.21
C HIS A 83 6.71 -5.02 -4.85
N TYR A 84 5.57 -4.39 -4.57
CA TYR A 84 4.34 -5.12 -4.29
C TYR A 84 3.70 -5.69 -5.57
N PHE A 85 4.03 -6.96 -5.88
CA PHE A 85 3.57 -7.65 -7.09
C PHE A 85 2.07 -7.88 -7.17
N ALA A 86 1.33 -7.82 -6.05
CA ALA A 86 -0.12 -8.06 -6.07
C ALA A 86 -0.85 -7.03 -6.95
N HIS A 87 -0.35 -5.78 -7.02
CA HIS A 87 -0.90 -4.78 -7.93
C HIS A 87 -0.70 -5.16 -9.41
N GLN A 88 0.48 -5.66 -9.78
CA GLN A 88 0.75 -6.14 -11.14
C GLN A 88 -0.11 -7.36 -11.48
N LEU A 89 -0.25 -8.28 -10.53
CA LEU A 89 -1.12 -9.45 -10.68
C LEU A 89 -2.59 -9.00 -10.87
N GLN A 90 -3.07 -8.06 -10.07
CA GLN A 90 -4.41 -7.52 -10.20
C GLN A 90 -4.62 -6.89 -11.58
N LEU A 91 -3.69 -6.08 -12.07
CA LEU A 91 -3.78 -5.48 -13.41
C LEU A 91 -3.81 -6.56 -14.50
N ALA A 92 -2.96 -7.58 -14.40
CA ALA A 92 -2.95 -8.69 -15.35
C ALA A 92 -4.29 -9.45 -15.35
N LEU A 93 -4.86 -9.73 -14.17
CA LEU A 93 -6.16 -10.38 -14.03
C LEU A 93 -7.28 -9.52 -14.62
N ILE A 94 -7.28 -8.20 -14.39
CA ILE A 94 -8.27 -7.28 -14.98
C ILE A 94 -8.19 -7.31 -16.51
N VAL A 95 -6.98 -7.24 -17.07
CA VAL A 95 -6.78 -7.29 -18.53
C VAL A 95 -7.28 -8.61 -19.10
N MET A 96 -6.98 -9.73 -18.44
CA MET A 96 -7.44 -11.05 -18.87
C MET A 96 -8.96 -11.18 -18.77
N ALA A 97 -9.57 -10.79 -17.64
CA ALA A 97 -11.01 -10.84 -17.43
C ALA A 97 -11.77 -10.05 -18.51
N ARG A 98 -11.26 -8.89 -18.93
CA ARG A 98 -11.86 -8.06 -19.99
C ARG A 98 -11.80 -8.69 -21.38
N LYS A 99 -10.93 -9.66 -21.63
CA LYS A 99 -10.85 -10.36 -22.92
C LYS A 99 -11.94 -11.41 -23.10
N TYR A 100 -12.57 -11.86 -22.02
CA TYR A 100 -13.63 -12.86 -22.07
C TYR A 100 -14.98 -12.17 -21.85
N VAL A 101 -15.84 -12.21 -22.87
CA VAL A 101 -17.12 -11.48 -22.90
C VAL A 101 -17.98 -11.82 -21.69
N ASP A 102 -18.16 -13.10 -21.38
CA ASP A 102 -19.02 -13.54 -20.26
C ASP A 102 -18.53 -12.99 -18.90
N ILE A 103 -17.20 -12.95 -18.70
CA ILE A 103 -16.58 -12.45 -17.48
C ILE A 103 -16.72 -10.92 -17.42
N ALA A 104 -16.48 -10.24 -18.54
CA ALA A 104 -16.64 -8.79 -18.64
C ALA A 104 -18.09 -8.38 -18.35
N ASP A 105 -19.07 -9.09 -18.91
CA ASP A 105 -20.50 -8.86 -18.71
C ASP A 105 -20.92 -9.09 -17.26
N PHE A 106 -20.40 -10.15 -16.62
CA PHE A 106 -20.61 -10.38 -15.19
C PHE A 106 -20.14 -9.20 -14.33
N PHE A 107 -18.91 -8.72 -14.54
CA PHE A 107 -18.38 -7.58 -13.78
C PHE A 107 -19.09 -6.26 -14.13
N ASN A 108 -19.53 -6.07 -15.37
CA ASN A 108 -20.35 -4.92 -15.77
C ASN A 108 -21.73 -4.92 -15.09
N MET A 109 -22.36 -6.09 -14.96
CA MET A 109 -23.62 -6.24 -14.23
C MET A 109 -23.45 -5.88 -12.75
N ILE A 110 -22.38 -6.37 -12.10
CA ILE A 110 -22.06 -6.00 -10.71
C ILE A 110 -21.84 -4.49 -10.58
N SER A 111 -21.06 -3.89 -11.49
CA SER A 111 -20.81 -2.44 -11.49
C SER A 111 -22.11 -1.64 -11.61
N THR A 112 -22.99 -2.03 -12.53
CA THR A 112 -24.31 -1.42 -12.70
C THR A 112 -25.15 -1.53 -11.43
N LEU A 113 -25.21 -2.72 -10.82
CA LEU A 113 -25.95 -2.93 -9.57
C LEU A 113 -25.41 -2.04 -8.45
N MET A 114 -24.08 -1.97 -8.28
CA MET A 114 -23.44 -1.12 -7.27
C MET A 114 -23.75 0.36 -7.49
N ASN A 115 -23.77 0.83 -8.74
CA ASN A 115 -24.14 2.20 -9.07
C ASN A 115 -25.61 2.49 -8.75
N VAL A 116 -26.54 1.58 -9.08
CA VAL A 116 -27.97 1.72 -8.72
C VAL A 116 -28.15 1.76 -7.20
N VAL A 117 -27.49 0.84 -6.48
CA VAL A 117 -27.54 0.75 -5.03
C VAL A 117 -26.91 1.98 -4.36
N GLY A 118 -25.83 2.53 -4.92
CA GLY A 118 -25.15 3.73 -4.43
C GLY A 118 -25.89 5.03 -4.74
N ALA A 119 -26.53 5.14 -5.91
CA ALA A 119 -27.34 6.28 -6.31
C ALA A 119 -28.72 6.30 -5.62
N SER A 120 -29.16 5.18 -5.04
CA SER A 120 -30.39 5.12 -4.25
C SER A 120 -30.22 5.95 -2.97
N CYS A 121 -30.93 7.08 -2.90
CA CYS A 121 -30.84 8.14 -1.89
C CYS A 121 -31.11 7.74 -0.41
N LYS A 122 -31.06 6.46 -0.04
CA LYS A 122 -31.35 5.97 1.32
C LYS A 122 -30.12 5.77 2.22
N ARG A 123 -28.95 6.29 1.86
CA ARG A 123 -27.77 6.30 2.75
C ARG A 123 -27.20 7.70 2.93
N LYS A 124 -27.98 8.56 3.61
CA LYS A 124 -27.41 9.60 4.48
C LYS A 124 -27.11 8.92 5.81
N THR A 125 -25.85 8.65 6.08
CA THR A 125 -25.33 8.39 7.44
C THR A 125 -24.20 9.35 7.67
#